data_AF-A0A4S8KMD0-F1
#
_entry.id   AF-A0A4S8KMD0-F1
#
_cell.length_a   1.000
_cell.length_b   1.000
_cell.length_c   1.000
_cell.angle_alpha   90.00
_cell.angle_beta   90.00
_cell.angle_gamma   90.00
#
_symmetry.space_group_name_H-M   'P 1'
#
loop_
_entity.id
_entity.type
_entity.pdbx_description
1 polymer ?
#
loop_
_entity_poly.entity_id
_entity_poly.type
_entity_poly.pdbx_seq_one_letter_code
_entity_poly.pdbx_strand_id
1 'polypeptide(L)'
;MQGKDLLNSKLIPGITMRGVVPIFYLLEVTRELMDALQSGTYPMQETCLRKCIPPVRSPDQYSQFGMRRLEDRKVVLKCFEAFKKFLVVDP
;
A
#
# COMPACT_ATOMS: atom_id res chain seq x y z
N MET A 1 26.48 15.60 -12.65
CA MET A 1 25.26 14.81 -12.88
C MET A 1 24.23 15.28 -11.88
N GLN A 2 23.28 16.10 -12.31
CA GLN A 2 22.40 16.88 -11.45
C GLN A 2 20.95 16.48 -11.75
N GLY A 3 20.16 16.27 -10.71
CA GLY A 3 18.74 15.90 -10.83
C GLY A 3 18.35 14.72 -9.95
N LYS A 4 18.57 14.80 -8.63
CA LYS A 4 17.81 13.99 -7.68
C LYS A 4 16.99 15.00 -6.92
N ASP A 5 15.73 15.17 -7.32
CA ASP A 5 14.79 15.91 -6.49
C ASP A 5 14.88 15.28 -5.09
N LEU A 6 15.11 16.13 -4.09
CA LEU A 6 15.53 15.71 -2.76
C LEU A 6 14.31 15.11 -2.04
N LEU A 7 13.92 13.89 -2.42
CA LEU A 7 12.83 13.15 -1.81
C LEU A 7 13.20 12.94 -0.33
N ASN A 8 12.58 13.73 0.55
CA ASN A 8 12.75 13.60 2.00
C ASN A 8 11.93 12.40 2.49
N SER A 9 10.65 12.37 2.09
CA SER A 9 9.73 11.25 2.26
C SER A 9 8.66 11.30 1.18
N LYS A 10 8.21 10.15 0.68
CA LYS A 10 7.05 10.02 -0.21
C LYS A 10 6.21 8.81 0.20
N LEU A 11 4.92 9.03 0.37
CA LEU A 11 3.97 7.96 0.60
C LEU A 11 3.63 7.27 -0.73
N ILE A 12 3.95 5.99 -0.84
CA ILE A 12 3.63 5.17 -2.01
C ILE A 12 2.46 4.25 -1.67
N PRO A 13 1.29 4.47 -2.29
CA PRO A 13 0.17 3.55 -2.20
C PRO A 13 0.38 2.31 -3.08
N GLY A 14 0.15 1.11 -2.54
CA GLY A 14 0.17 -0.16 -3.27
C GLY A 14 -1.06 -1.03 -3.00
N ILE A 15 -1.41 -1.88 -3.96
CA ILE A 15 -2.45 -2.89 -3.82
C ILE A 15 -1.87 -4.22 -4.28
N THR A 16 -2.00 -5.26 -3.46
CA THR A 16 -1.72 -6.64 -3.90
C THR A 16 -3.01 -7.38 -4.14
N MET A 17 -3.04 -8.19 -5.21
CA MET A 17 -4.19 -9.02 -5.56
C MET A 17 -3.83 -10.50 -5.36
N ARG A 18 -4.59 -11.22 -4.54
CA ARG A 18 -4.60 -12.69 -4.56
C ARG A 18 -5.90 -13.16 -5.21
N GLY A 19 -5.86 -13.48 -6.50
CA GLY A 19 -7.07 -13.66 -7.28
C GLY A 19 -7.94 -12.39 -7.23
N VAL A 20 -9.12 -12.49 -6.64
CA VAL A 20 -10.06 -11.35 -6.45
C VAL A 20 -10.11 -10.83 -5.01
N VAL A 21 -9.05 -11.05 -4.23
CA VAL A 21 -8.89 -10.61 -2.84
C VAL A 21 -7.85 -9.48 -2.79
N PRO A 22 -8.25 -8.20 -2.85
CA PRO A 22 -7.32 -7.08 -2.67
C PRO A 22 -6.91 -6.90 -1.21
N ILE A 23 -5.65 -6.51 -1.02
CA ILE A 23 -5.09 -5.96 0.22
C ILE A 23 -4.40 -4.65 -0.12
N PHE A 24 -4.67 -3.61 0.68
CA PHE A 24 -4.17 -2.26 0.47
C PHE A 24 -2.95 -2.00 1.35
N TYR A 25 -1.99 -1.26 0.81
CA TYR A 25 -0.74 -0.92 1.49
C TYR A 25 -0.41 0.55 1.29
N LEU A 26 0.14 1.19 2.32
CA LEU A 26 0.80 2.48 2.22
C LEU A 26 2.20 2.33 2.78
N LEU A 27 3.20 2.57 1.94
CA LEU A 27 4.60 2.54 2.31
C LEU A 27 5.12 3.97 2.37
N GLU A 28 5.75 4.35 3.47
CA GLU A 28 6.50 5.59 3.52
C GLU A 28 7.93 5.33 3.03
N VAL A 29 8.28 5.87 1.86
CA VAL A 29 9.62 5.80 1.30
C VAL A 29 10.40 7.04 1.72
N THR A 30 11.36 6.84 2.62
CA THR A 30 12.24 7.89 3.12
C THR A 30 13.56 7.93 2.34
N ARG A 31 14.29 9.04 2.43
CA ARG A 31 15.66 9.11 1.89
C ARG A 31 16.56 8.04 2.48
N GLU A 32 16.50 7.85 3.79
CA GLU A 32 17.34 6.88 4.48
C GLU A 32 17.11 5.46 3.96
N LEU A 33 15.85 5.07 3.75
CA LEU A 33 15.51 3.80 3.13
C LEU A 33 16.15 3.68 1.73
N MET A 34 16.08 4.75 0.93
CA MET A 34 16.69 4.76 -0.40
C MET A 34 18.22 4.65 -0.35
N ASP A 35 18.89 5.36 0.56
CA ASP A 35 20.35 5.34 0.69
C ASP A 35 20.84 3.98 1.20
N ALA A 36 20.13 3.36 2.15
CA ALA A 36 20.40 2.01 2.62
C ALA A 36 20.25 0.98 1.49
N LEU A 37 19.17 1.06 0.71
CA LEU A 37 18.98 0.19 -0.46
C LEU A 37 20.07 0.37 -1.52
N GLN A 38 20.49 1.60 -1.79
CA GLN A 38 21.55 1.90 -2.76
C GLN A 38 22.93 1.39 -2.34
N SER A 39 23.21 1.42 -1.03
CA SER A 39 24.47 0.94 -0.47
C SER A 39 24.46 -0.55 -0.10
N GLY A 40 23.30 -1.22 -0.21
CA GLY A 40 23.15 -2.62 0.17
C GLY A 40 23.18 -2.85 1.68
N THR A 41 22.84 -1.83 2.47
CA THR A 41 22.78 -1.90 3.93
C THR A 41 21.33 -1.87 4.43
N TYR A 42 21.17 -2.00 5.74
CA TYR A 42 19.88 -1.77 6.40
C TYR A 42 19.75 -0.31 6.83
N PRO A 43 18.54 0.28 6.77
CA PRO A 43 18.28 1.57 7.39
C PRO A 43 18.38 1.46 8.91
N MET A 44 18.80 2.54 9.57
CA MET A 44 18.79 2.65 11.03
C MET A 44 17.37 2.85 11.56
N GLN A 45 16.55 3.60 10.83
CA GLN A 45 15.13 3.77 11.09
C GLN A 45 14.31 2.60 10.55
N GLU A 46 13.37 2.13 11.37
CA GLU A 46 12.42 1.11 10.96
C GLU A 46 11.57 1.60 9.78
N THR A 47 11.44 0.76 8.76
CA THR A 47 10.56 1.02 7.63
C THR A 47 9.15 0.51 7.93
N CYS A 48 8.22 1.43 8.18
CA CYS A 48 6.85 1.09 8.52
C CYS A 48 5.94 0.94 7.29
N LEU A 49 5.30 -0.22 7.16
CA LEU A 49 4.28 -0.49 6.15
C LEU A 49 2.89 -0.53 6.79
N ARG A 50 1.99 0.34 6.33
CA ARG A 50 0.58 0.28 6.75
C ARG A 50 -0.18 -0.67 5.84
N LYS A 51 -0.77 -1.73 6.43
CA LYS A 51 -1.59 -2.72 5.73
C LYS A 51 -3.05 -2.57 6.10
N CYS A 52 -3.94 -2.59 5.10
CA CYS A 52 -5.37 -2.66 5.28
C CYS A 52 -5.94 -3.88 4.53
N ILE A 53 -6.37 -4.87 5.31
CA ILE A 53 -7.25 -5.93 4.83
C ILE A 53 -8.68 -5.39 4.94
N PRO A 54 -9.50 -5.46 3.87
CA PRO A 54 -10.88 -4.97 3.90
C PRO A 54 -11.65 -5.53 5.10
N PRO A 55 -12.32 -4.67 5.90
CA PRO A 55 -13.01 -5.06 7.13
C PRO A 55 -14.38 -5.68 6.81
N VAL A 56 -14.35 -6.80 6.10
CA VAL A 56 -15.50 -7.63 5.78
C VAL A 56 -15.97 -8.42 7.00
N ARG A 57 -17.22 -8.91 6.97
CA ARG A 57 -17.82 -9.61 8.11
C ARG A 57 -17.15 -10.95 8.45
N SER A 58 -16.67 -11.67 7.44
CA SER A 58 -16.05 -12.99 7.61
C SER A 58 -14.67 -13.01 6.93
N PRO A 59 -13.59 -12.72 7.66
CA PRO A 59 -12.23 -12.70 7.12
C PRO A 59 -11.81 -14.04 6.49
N ASP A 60 -12.19 -15.16 7.11
CA ASP A 60 -11.86 -16.50 6.60
C ASP A 60 -12.50 -16.75 5.23
N GLN A 61 -13.78 -16.37 5.07
CA GLN A 61 -14.49 -16.51 3.81
C GLN A 61 -13.98 -15.49 2.77
N TYR A 62 -13.63 -14.27 3.19
CA TYR A 62 -13.03 -13.28 2.29
C TYR A 62 -11.71 -13.78 1.70
N SER A 63 -10.91 -14.50 2.47
CA SER A 63 -9.66 -15.08 1.99
C SER A 63 -9.84 -16.06 0.82
N GLN A 64 -10.99 -16.74 0.76
CA GLN A 64 -11.34 -17.74 -0.26
C GLN A 64 -12.14 -17.15 -1.43
N PHE A 65 -13.12 -16.30 -1.12
CA PHE A 65 -14.10 -15.82 -2.10
C PHE A 65 -13.83 -14.38 -2.57
N GLY A 66 -13.20 -13.55 -1.75
CA GLY A 66 -12.92 -12.14 -2.06
C GLY A 66 -14.13 -11.39 -2.61
N MET A 67 -13.91 -10.63 -3.67
CA MET A 67 -14.96 -9.84 -4.33
C MET A 67 -15.99 -10.67 -5.13
N ARG A 68 -15.94 -12.02 -5.12
CA ARG A 68 -17.01 -12.83 -5.75
C ARG A 68 -18.35 -12.60 -5.07
N ARG A 69 -18.32 -12.39 -3.75
CA ARG A 69 -19.48 -12.07 -2.94
C ARG A 69 -19.79 -10.59 -3.01
N LEU A 70 -21.07 -10.26 -3.14
CA LEU A 70 -21.50 -8.89 -3.38
C LEU A 70 -21.27 -8.01 -2.14
N GLU A 71 -21.51 -8.55 -0.95
CA GLU A 71 -21.29 -7.92 0.34
C GLU A 71 -19.83 -7.54 0.56
N ASP A 72 -18.90 -8.45 0.25
CA ASP A 72 -17.46 -8.22 0.39
C ASP A 72 -16.98 -7.22 -0.66
N ARG A 73 -17.45 -7.34 -1.90
CA ARG A 73 -17.14 -6.38 -2.98
C ARG A 73 -17.52 -4.95 -2.60
N LYS A 74 -18.69 -4.74 -1.98
CA LYS A 74 -19.11 -3.41 -1.53
C LYS A 74 -18.15 -2.82 -0.50
N VAL A 75 -17.67 -3.63 0.45
CA VAL A 75 -16.69 -3.19 1.46
C VAL A 75 -15.36 -2.86 0.78
N VAL A 76 -14.89 -3.74 -0.09
CA VAL A 76 -13.64 -3.54 -0.85
C VAL A 76 -13.67 -2.24 -1.66
N LEU A 77 -14.77 -1.97 -2.37
CA LEU A 77 -14.90 -0.75 -3.17
C LEU A 77 -14.91 0.50 -2.30
N LYS A 78 -15.50 0.46 -1.09
CA LYS A 78 -15.39 1.57 -0.12
C LYS A 78 -13.95 1.79 0.33
N CYS A 79 -13.20 0.71 0.60
CA CYS A 79 -11.78 0.81 0.90
C CYS A 79 -11.00 1.41 -0.28
N PHE A 80 -11.28 0.98 -1.51
CA PHE A 80 -10.65 1.52 -2.71
C PHE A 80 -10.94 3.02 -2.91
N GLU A 81 -12.18 3.46 -2.71
CA GLU A 81 -12.54 4.88 -2.76
C GLU A 81 -11.77 5.70 -1.72
N ALA A 82 -11.65 5.21 -0.48
CA ALA A 82 -10.83 5.87 0.54
C ALA A 82 -9.34 5.85 0.17
N PHE A 83 -8.87 4.76 -0.42
CA PHE A 83 -7.48 4.56 -0.80
C PHE A 83 -7.02 5.52 -1.91
N LYS A 84 -7.90 5.85 -2.87
CA LYS A 84 -7.59 6.81 -3.94
C LYS A 84 -7.15 8.18 -3.43
N LYS A 85 -7.54 8.57 -2.21
CA LYS A 85 -7.10 9.84 -1.59
C LYS A 85 -5.59 9.91 -1.33
N PHE A 86 -4.89 8.78 -1.36
CA PHE A 86 -3.44 8.69 -1.19
C PHE A 86 -2.69 8.66 -2.54
N LEU A 87 -3.39 8.66 -3.67
CA LEU A 87 -2.77 8.76 -4.99
C LEU A 87 -2.35 10.22 -5.20
N VAL A 88 -1.06 10.51 -5.05
CA VAL A 88 -0.48 11.78 -5.47
C VAL A 88 -0.15 11.65 -6.95
N VAL A 89 -0.80 12.46 -7.79
CA VAL A 89 -0.38 12.67 -9.18
C VAL A 89 0.65 13.79 -9.11
N ASP A 90 1.92 13.47 -9.37
CA ASP A 90 2.92 14.51 -9.57
C ASP A 90 2.47 15.35 -10.79
N PRO A 91 2.35 16.69 -10.68
CA PRO A 91 1.86 17.56 -11.75
C PRO A 91 2.78 17.58 -12.98
#